data_AF-A0A9W7YY40-F1
#
_entry.id   AF-A0A9W7YY40-F1
#
_cell.length_a   1.000
_cell.length_b   1.000
_cell.length_c   1.000
_cell.angle_alpha   90.00
_cell.angle_beta   90.00
_cell.angle_gamma   90.00
#
_symmetry.space_group_name_H-M   'P 1'
#
loop_
_entity.id
_entity.type
_entity.pdbx_description
1 polymer ?
#
loop_
_entity_poly.entity_id
_entity_poly.type
_entity_poly.pdbx_seq_one_letter_code
_entity_poly.pdbx_strand_id
1 'polypeptide(L)'
;MSASKAEHSDSTPQQSTQKSFAAYPTRKESSDHVTHVLWDHRDRVILVVLTLLTLFTRLYQIGKHPKIYWDEVYMAKFGAQYINGTFYHDVHSVAGKLLIGLSEYVSGHNGSFTYKSGAKYPPHINYVFQRSSMAVIGSLIVPFAYCTCRFLGFGRATATMGASFVLLDNALCVLSRFILLDPILFCFIAMALMGYAGFATHRHQAFSAVWWRWLAFTGLSLGLAISTKWIGAFVVTLVGLCTIEELAILYSDRKTSALTQIKHWIARVVCLICIPLLVYLISFQIHFALLRSRGTGDYKMPSQFQSLQRNNVVSRQPHDVAIGSQITIRSHMPGFGLIYANETNRFPDNANELVAAGMPGKQANNWWEIVFGAATNGNDTPSVRFIADGDILLLRHVGTKRYLRTGNAKPHNQGWDRRVVAAGNITAPSAWDFWRVRIVDDVSPRPSGQLYAVTTRLQLINKLS
;
A
#
# COMPACT_ATOMS: atom_id res chain seq x y z
N MET A 1 56.75 29.33 -73.99
CA MET A 1 55.41 28.73 -74.18
C MET A 1 55.45 27.30 -73.65
N SER A 2 54.61 26.99 -72.65
CA SER A 2 54.09 25.67 -72.21
C SER A 2 55.08 24.52 -71.95
N ALA A 3 55.32 24.00 -70.73
CA ALA A 3 54.42 23.22 -69.83
C ALA A 3 53.83 21.96 -70.53
N SER A 4 53.64 20.76 -69.96
CA SER A 4 53.66 20.23 -68.59
C SER A 4 53.26 18.72 -68.64
N LYS A 5 53.63 17.96 -67.58
CA LYS A 5 52.94 16.79 -66.93
C LYS A 5 52.71 15.44 -67.63
N ALA A 6 53.30 14.42 -66.97
CA ALA A 6 52.73 13.23 -66.32
C ALA A 6 51.32 12.70 -66.66
N GLU A 7 51.25 11.38 -66.88
CA GLU A 7 50.11 10.50 -66.54
C GLU A 7 50.64 9.06 -66.30
N HIS A 8 50.23 8.43 -65.20
CA HIS A 8 50.40 7.00 -64.95
C HIS A 8 49.07 6.46 -64.42
N SER A 9 48.53 5.44 -65.10
CA SER A 9 47.20 4.88 -64.90
C SER A 9 47.20 3.62 -64.03
N ASP A 10 46.08 3.47 -63.33
CA ASP A 10 45.69 2.46 -62.36
C ASP A 10 45.75 0.99 -62.81
N SER A 11 46.02 0.11 -61.85
CA SER A 11 45.19 -1.10 -61.62
C SER A 11 45.39 -1.68 -60.22
N THR A 12 44.32 -1.69 -59.42
CA THR A 12 44.11 -2.54 -58.23
C THR A 12 43.26 -3.75 -58.63
N PRO A 13 43.35 -4.93 -57.98
CA PRO A 13 42.51 -5.25 -56.81
C PRO A 13 43.23 -6.19 -55.79
N GLN A 14 42.81 -6.54 -54.57
CA GLN A 14 41.57 -6.49 -53.80
C GLN A 14 41.98 -6.78 -52.33
N GLN A 15 41.67 -5.91 -51.35
CA GLN A 15 41.83 -6.23 -49.92
C GLN A 15 40.49 -6.66 -49.32
N SER A 16 40.47 -7.86 -48.73
CA SER A 16 39.36 -8.41 -47.98
C SER A 16 39.05 -7.55 -46.75
N THR A 17 37.91 -6.86 -46.76
CA THR A 17 37.41 -6.10 -45.62
C THR A 17 36.72 -7.02 -44.62
N GLN A 18 37.48 -7.51 -43.65
CA GLN A 18 36.91 -8.09 -42.44
C GLN A 18 36.33 -6.94 -41.60
N LYS A 19 35.00 -6.76 -41.65
CA LYS A 19 34.27 -5.79 -40.84
C LYS A 19 34.42 -6.16 -39.36
N SER A 20 35.45 -5.62 -38.71
CA SER A 20 35.51 -5.55 -37.25
C SER A 20 34.28 -4.77 -36.78
N PHE A 21 33.42 -5.41 -36.00
CA PHE A 21 32.41 -4.70 -35.20
C PHE A 21 33.13 -3.56 -34.48
N ALA A 22 32.58 -2.35 -34.57
CA ALA A 22 33.10 -1.18 -33.90
C ALA A 22 33.29 -1.54 -32.42
N ALA A 23 34.55 -1.64 -32.00
CA ALA A 23 34.89 -1.77 -30.60
C ALA A 23 34.21 -0.61 -29.87
N TYR A 24 33.40 -0.92 -28.84
CA TYR A 24 32.96 0.09 -27.89
C TYR A 24 34.16 0.96 -27.53
N PRO A 25 34.05 2.30 -27.56
CA PRO A 25 35.16 3.13 -27.13
C PRO A 25 35.47 2.74 -25.69
N THR A 26 36.61 2.08 -25.50
CA THR A 26 37.17 1.85 -24.17
C THR A 26 37.32 3.23 -23.56
N ARG A 27 36.52 3.51 -22.53
CA ARG A 27 36.63 4.72 -21.72
C ARG A 27 38.12 4.85 -21.39
N LYS A 28 38.78 5.86 -21.99
CA LYS A 28 40.14 6.22 -21.61
C LYS A 28 40.13 6.28 -20.09
N GLU A 29 40.98 5.48 -19.44
CA GLU A 29 41.35 5.69 -18.05
C GLU A 29 42.03 7.06 -17.98
N SER A 30 41.23 8.13 -18.01
CA SER A 30 41.62 9.36 -17.35
C SER A 30 41.84 8.93 -15.92
N SER A 31 43.09 8.95 -15.47
CA SER A 31 43.48 8.83 -14.07
C SER A 31 42.32 9.32 -13.20
N ASP A 32 41.57 8.39 -12.62
CA ASP A 32 40.40 8.69 -11.81
C ASP A 32 40.96 9.45 -10.60
N HIS A 33 41.01 10.78 -10.71
CA HIS A 33 40.98 11.64 -9.56
C HIS A 33 39.63 11.36 -8.91
N VAL A 34 39.60 10.30 -8.09
CA VAL A 34 38.62 10.16 -7.01
C VAL A 34 38.82 11.42 -6.21
N THR A 35 38.04 12.45 -6.54
CA THR A 35 37.95 13.66 -5.74
C THR A 35 37.30 13.18 -4.46
N HIS A 36 38.14 12.80 -3.49
CA HIS A 36 37.68 12.69 -2.12
C HIS A 36 36.96 14.01 -1.83
N VAL A 37 35.64 13.93 -1.70
CA VAL A 37 34.81 15.09 -1.39
C VAL A 37 35.22 15.50 0.01
N LEU A 38 36.19 16.42 0.09
CA LEU A 38 36.68 16.94 1.36
C LEU A 38 35.59 17.85 1.92
N TRP A 39 34.85 17.29 2.87
CA TRP A 39 33.87 18.03 3.66
C TRP A 39 34.62 18.96 4.61
N ASP A 40 34.53 20.25 4.35
CA ASP A 40 35.21 21.28 5.13
C ASP A 40 34.20 22.17 5.89
N HIS A 41 34.69 23.05 6.76
CA HIS A 41 33.90 24.03 7.50
C HIS A 41 32.97 24.85 6.57
N ARG A 42 33.42 25.19 5.36
CA ARG A 42 32.59 25.91 4.37
C ARG A 42 31.32 25.14 4.00
N ASP A 43 31.43 23.82 3.89
CA ASP A 43 30.30 22.95 3.51
C ASP A 43 29.28 22.87 4.64
N ARG A 44 29.77 22.83 5.89
CA ARG A 44 28.94 22.92 7.09
C ARG A 44 28.20 24.25 7.16
N VAL A 45 28.88 25.37 6.91
CA VAL A 45 28.26 26.70 6.90
C VAL A 45 27.18 26.78 5.82
N ILE A 46 27.47 26.34 4.59
CA ILE A 46 26.49 26.34 3.50
C ILE A 46 25.26 25.50 3.86
N LEU A 47 25.47 24.30 4.41
CA LEU A 47 24.38 23.43 4.84
C LEU A 47 23.50 24.09 5.92
N VAL A 48 24.11 24.72 6.93
CA VAL A 48 23.39 25.43 7.99
C VAL A 48 22.59 26.59 7.39
N VAL A 49 23.20 27.42 6.55
CA VAL A 49 22.53 28.55 5.91
C VAL A 49 21.36 28.09 5.05
N LEU A 50 21.55 27.08 4.18
CA LEU A 50 20.47 26.53 3.36
C LEU A 50 19.33 25.94 4.21
N THR A 51 19.67 25.27 5.31
CA THR A 51 18.68 24.70 6.23
C THR A 51 17.87 25.81 6.90
N LEU A 52 18.52 26.84 7.43
CA LEU A 52 17.86 27.99 8.07
C LEU A 52 16.99 28.77 7.07
N LEU A 53 17.49 29.02 5.86
CA LEU A 53 16.73 29.69 4.81
C LEU A 53 15.49 28.87 4.44
N THR A 54 15.61 27.55 4.35
CA THR A 54 14.43 26.76 3.98
C THR A 54 13.44 26.52 5.12
N LEU A 55 13.92 26.47 6.37
CA LEU A 55 13.04 26.53 7.54
C LEU A 55 12.26 27.85 7.54
N PHE A 56 12.92 28.97 7.25
CA PHE A 56 12.27 30.27 7.15
C PHE A 56 11.19 30.27 6.05
N THR A 57 11.51 29.86 4.82
CA THR A 57 10.52 29.90 3.72
C THR A 57 9.32 28.98 3.99
N ARG A 58 9.54 27.79 4.59
CA ARG A 58 8.49 26.83 4.89
C ARG A 58 7.66 27.21 6.13
N LEU A 59 8.27 27.78 7.17
CA LEU A 59 7.56 28.15 8.41
C LEU A 59 6.95 29.56 8.38
N TYR A 60 7.38 30.41 7.44
CA TYR A 60 6.87 31.79 7.35
C TYR A 60 5.34 31.81 7.26
N GLN A 61 4.69 32.49 8.21
CA GLN A 61 3.23 32.63 8.28
C GLN A 61 2.44 31.30 8.20
N ILE A 62 2.99 30.18 8.71
CA ILE A 62 2.36 28.85 8.56
C ILE A 62 0.95 28.75 9.20
N GLY A 63 0.69 29.53 10.25
CA GLY A 63 -0.61 29.63 10.92
C GLY A 63 -1.58 30.65 10.31
N LYS A 64 -1.24 31.33 9.22
CA LYS A 64 -2.09 32.43 8.69
C LYS A 64 -3.46 31.98 8.21
N HIS A 65 -3.57 30.75 7.73
CA HIS A 65 -4.82 30.21 7.20
C HIS A 65 -5.39 29.13 8.13
N PRO A 66 -6.35 29.47 9.03
CA PRO A 66 -6.90 28.56 10.03
C PRO A 66 -7.97 27.60 9.47
N LYS A 67 -7.97 27.34 8.16
CA LYS A 67 -8.92 26.45 7.49
C LYS A 67 -8.20 25.22 6.97
N ILE A 68 -8.95 24.12 6.87
CA ILE A 68 -8.49 22.85 6.32
C ILE A 68 -8.65 22.89 4.80
N TYR A 69 -7.59 22.56 4.06
CA TYR A 69 -7.60 22.58 2.60
C TYR A 69 -7.18 21.24 2.00
N TRP A 70 -7.70 20.93 0.82
CA TRP A 70 -7.21 19.80 0.00
C TRP A 70 -7.19 18.48 0.79
N ASP A 71 -6.15 17.67 0.60
CA ASP A 71 -5.92 16.38 1.23
C ASP A 71 -5.55 16.45 2.72
N GLU A 72 -5.39 17.65 3.28
CA GLU A 72 -5.18 17.85 4.73
C GLU A 72 -6.32 17.22 5.54
N VAL A 73 -7.54 17.24 5.00
CA VAL A 73 -8.73 16.61 5.58
C VAL A 73 -8.51 15.11 5.80
N TYR A 74 -7.95 14.41 4.81
CA TYR A 74 -7.76 12.96 4.87
C TYR A 74 -6.60 12.60 5.78
N MET A 75 -5.46 13.28 5.60
CA MET A 75 -4.25 12.97 6.36
C MET A 75 -4.41 13.25 7.84
N ALA A 76 -5.01 14.39 8.20
CA ALA A 76 -5.27 14.71 9.60
C ALA A 76 -6.36 13.82 10.22
N LYS A 77 -7.37 13.43 9.43
CA LYS A 77 -8.33 12.40 9.86
C LYS A 77 -7.64 11.07 10.19
N PHE A 78 -6.69 10.63 9.37
CA PHE A 78 -5.94 9.40 9.63
C PHE A 78 -5.04 9.52 10.87
N GLY A 79 -4.42 10.68 11.09
CA GLY A 79 -3.69 10.99 12.32
C GLY A 79 -4.56 10.83 13.57
N ALA A 80 -5.75 11.44 13.55
CA ALA A 80 -6.70 11.37 14.64
C ALA A 80 -7.21 9.95 14.91
N GLN A 81 -7.34 9.14 13.85
CA GLN A 81 -7.73 7.73 13.97
C GLN A 81 -6.67 6.87 14.66
N TYR A 82 -5.37 7.19 14.52
CA TYR A 82 -4.32 6.55 15.30
C TYR A 82 -4.42 6.87 16.79
N ILE A 83 -4.75 8.13 17.14
CA ILE A 83 -4.93 8.55 18.52
C ILE A 83 -6.14 7.85 19.15
N ASN A 84 -7.26 7.76 18.42
CA ASN A 84 -8.45 7.06 18.87
C ASN A 84 -8.32 5.52 18.86
N GLY A 85 -7.26 4.99 18.24
CA GLY A 85 -7.11 3.55 18.00
C GLY A 85 -8.20 2.94 17.11
N THR A 86 -8.87 3.75 16.27
CA THR A 86 -9.98 3.31 15.41
C THR A 86 -9.50 2.92 14.03
N PHE A 87 -9.81 1.70 13.59
CA PHE A 87 -9.32 1.16 12.33
C PHE A 87 -9.85 1.90 11.10
N TYR A 88 -8.97 2.16 10.15
CA TYR A 88 -9.30 2.74 8.85
C TYR A 88 -8.59 1.98 7.73
N HIS A 89 -9.09 2.16 6.51
CA HIS A 89 -8.50 1.62 5.31
C HIS A 89 -8.15 2.78 4.38
N ASP A 90 -6.92 2.80 3.87
CA ASP A 90 -6.46 3.79 2.90
C ASP A 90 -5.63 3.12 1.78
N VAL A 91 -5.48 3.82 0.66
CA VAL A 91 -4.70 3.36 -0.50
C VAL A 91 -3.19 3.48 -0.30
N HIS A 92 -2.72 4.42 0.53
CA HIS A 92 -1.29 4.62 0.77
C HIS A 92 -0.80 3.76 1.93
N SER A 93 0.51 3.49 1.93
CA SER A 93 1.17 2.81 3.04
C SER A 93 1.15 3.68 4.32
N VAL A 94 1.61 3.09 5.44
CA VAL A 94 1.24 3.58 6.78
C VAL A 94 2.27 4.47 7.46
N ALA A 95 3.56 4.41 7.09
CA ALA A 95 4.65 5.06 7.84
C ALA A 95 4.51 6.58 7.90
N GLY A 96 4.21 7.24 6.78
CA GLY A 96 4.02 8.69 6.81
C GLY A 96 2.79 9.10 7.61
N LYS A 97 1.71 8.31 7.59
CA LYS A 97 0.53 8.58 8.42
C LYS A 97 0.81 8.35 9.91
N LEU A 98 1.68 7.40 10.26
CA LEU A 98 2.14 7.21 11.64
C LEU A 98 2.90 8.44 12.15
N LEU A 99 3.74 9.05 11.30
CA LEU A 99 4.42 10.31 11.65
C LEU A 99 3.47 11.49 11.78
N ILE A 100 2.43 11.56 10.95
CA ILE A 100 1.37 12.56 11.09
C ILE A 100 0.61 12.34 12.41
N GLY A 101 0.22 11.10 12.72
CA GLY A 101 -0.42 10.75 13.99
C GLY A 101 0.47 11.06 15.20
N LEU A 102 1.79 10.84 15.10
CA LEU A 102 2.75 11.24 16.12
C LEU A 102 2.80 12.75 16.30
N SER A 103 2.83 13.51 15.20
CA SER A 103 2.77 14.98 15.24
C SER A 103 1.49 15.47 15.91
N GLU A 104 0.35 14.84 15.64
CA GLU A 104 -0.91 15.18 16.29
C GLU A 104 -0.90 14.83 17.79
N TYR A 105 -0.39 13.66 18.15
CA TYR A 105 -0.28 13.22 19.54
C TYR A 105 0.58 14.19 20.35
N VAL A 106 1.75 14.58 19.84
CA VAL A 106 2.64 15.57 20.49
C VAL A 106 2.00 16.95 20.56
N SER A 107 1.13 17.30 19.60
CA SER A 107 0.37 18.57 19.63
C SER A 107 -0.73 18.62 20.70
N GLY A 108 -0.98 17.53 21.43
CA GLY A 108 -2.04 17.41 22.43
C GLY A 108 -3.41 17.11 21.83
N HIS A 109 -3.47 16.58 20.60
CA HIS A 109 -4.73 16.25 19.95
C HIS A 109 -5.41 15.04 20.62
N ASN A 110 -6.71 15.12 20.87
CA ASN A 110 -7.47 14.06 21.54
C ASN A 110 -8.20 13.09 20.57
N GLY A 111 -8.04 13.29 19.25
CA GLY A 111 -8.65 12.47 18.20
C GLY A 111 -10.16 12.69 18.00
N SER A 112 -10.83 13.51 18.82
CA SER A 112 -12.30 13.67 18.79
C SER A 112 -12.83 14.45 17.59
N PHE A 113 -11.98 15.25 16.93
CA PHE A 113 -12.41 16.16 15.88
C PHE A 113 -12.62 15.47 14.53
N THR A 114 -13.77 15.74 13.92
CA THR A 114 -14.07 15.28 12.56
C THR A 114 -13.69 16.34 11.54
N TYR A 115 -12.62 16.08 10.79
CA TYR A 115 -12.14 16.96 9.75
C TYR A 115 -13.13 17.05 8.57
N LYS A 116 -13.43 18.28 8.15
CA LYS A 116 -14.24 18.58 6.96
C LYS A 116 -13.52 19.62 6.11
N SER A 117 -13.57 19.46 4.79
CA SER A 117 -12.95 20.40 3.86
C SER A 117 -13.52 21.81 4.01
N GLY A 118 -12.67 22.83 4.03
CA GLY A 118 -13.05 24.24 4.18
C GLY A 118 -13.45 24.66 5.60
N ALA A 119 -13.58 23.73 6.55
CA ALA A 119 -13.90 24.05 7.93
C ALA A 119 -12.70 24.73 8.62
N LYS A 120 -13.00 25.59 9.61
CA LYS A 120 -11.98 26.18 10.48
C LYS A 120 -11.52 25.17 11.52
N TYR A 121 -10.24 25.20 11.85
CA TYR A 121 -9.70 24.47 12.99
C TYR A 121 -10.32 24.99 14.30
N PRO A 122 -10.84 24.11 15.16
CA PRO A 122 -11.31 24.50 16.48
C PRO A 122 -10.13 24.90 17.39
N PRO A 123 -10.37 25.72 18.44
CA PRO A 123 -9.29 26.29 19.25
C PRO A 123 -8.38 25.28 19.96
N HIS A 124 -8.89 24.08 20.27
CA HIS A 124 -8.14 23.02 20.95
C HIS A 124 -7.19 22.25 20.02
N ILE A 125 -7.25 22.45 18.70
CA ILE A 125 -6.37 21.78 17.74
C ILE A 125 -5.21 22.70 17.38
N ASN A 126 -4.01 22.31 17.78
CA ASN A 126 -2.80 23.02 17.42
C ASN A 126 -2.32 22.61 16.01
N TYR A 127 -3.10 22.99 14.99
CA TYR A 127 -2.77 22.73 13.59
C TYR A 127 -1.48 23.46 13.15
N VAL A 128 -1.10 24.54 13.83
CA VAL A 128 0.16 25.26 13.58
C VAL A 128 1.34 24.36 13.88
N PHE A 129 1.32 23.67 15.02
CA PHE A 129 2.35 22.68 15.36
C PHE A 129 2.36 21.52 14.37
N GLN A 130 1.19 21.03 13.97
CA GLN A 130 1.07 19.91 13.02
C GLN A 130 1.66 20.27 11.65
N ARG A 131 1.29 21.43 11.11
CA ARG A 131 1.88 21.97 9.87
C ARG A 131 3.37 22.25 10.01
N SER A 132 3.81 22.79 11.15
CA SER A 132 5.22 23.06 11.41
C SER A 132 6.04 21.77 11.42
N SER A 133 5.50 20.68 11.96
CA SER A 133 6.15 19.37 11.94
C SER A 133 6.37 18.87 10.52
N MET A 134 5.37 18.99 9.65
CA MET A 134 5.52 18.64 8.23
C MET A 134 6.50 19.57 7.51
N ALA A 135 6.45 20.87 7.80
CA ALA A 135 7.36 21.86 7.23
C ALA A 135 8.81 21.61 7.65
N VAL A 136 9.08 21.16 8.88
CA VAL A 136 10.42 20.79 9.35
C VAL A 136 10.92 19.53 8.64
N ILE A 137 10.08 18.50 8.47
CA ILE A 137 10.47 17.29 7.72
C ILE A 137 10.74 17.64 6.25
N GLY A 138 9.85 18.40 5.63
CA GLY A 138 10.04 18.93 4.27
C GLY A 138 11.27 19.83 4.17
N SER A 139 11.67 20.48 5.28
CA SER A 139 12.85 21.34 5.34
C SER A 139 14.15 20.61 5.00
N LEU A 140 14.22 19.32 5.35
CA LEU A 140 15.40 18.46 5.15
C LEU A 140 15.68 18.10 3.69
N ILE A 141 14.71 18.29 2.78
CA ILE A 141 14.89 17.97 1.35
C ILE A 141 16.04 18.79 0.73
N VAL A 142 16.18 20.06 1.11
CA VAL A 142 17.21 20.96 0.57
C VAL A 142 18.64 20.60 1.01
N PRO A 143 18.93 20.42 2.32
CA PRO A 143 20.26 19.96 2.71
C PRO A 143 20.59 18.58 2.14
N PHE A 144 19.63 17.66 2.00
CA PHE A 144 19.86 16.40 1.31
C PHE A 144 20.17 16.57 -0.18
N ALA A 145 19.51 17.50 -0.87
CA ALA A 145 19.85 17.83 -2.26
C ALA A 145 21.29 18.36 -2.38
N TYR A 146 21.70 19.29 -1.51
CA TYR A 146 23.08 19.77 -1.46
C TYR A 146 24.07 18.62 -1.24
N CYS A 147 23.83 17.78 -0.23
CA CYS A 147 24.68 16.65 0.06
C CYS A 147 24.77 15.66 -1.11
N THR A 148 23.64 15.39 -1.76
CA THR A 148 23.58 14.53 -2.95
C THR A 148 24.47 15.08 -4.06
N CYS A 149 24.34 16.36 -4.41
CA CYS A 149 25.21 17.02 -5.39
C CYS A 149 26.70 16.91 -5.03
N ARG A 150 27.03 17.03 -3.74
CA ARG A 150 28.41 16.90 -3.26
C ARG A 150 28.94 15.49 -3.36
N PHE A 151 28.15 14.47 -3.02
CA PHE A 151 28.54 13.07 -3.21
C PHE A 151 28.71 12.69 -4.69
N LEU A 152 27.94 13.32 -5.59
CA LEU A 152 28.11 13.17 -7.04
C LEU A 152 29.36 13.88 -7.61
N GLY A 153 30.15 14.55 -6.76
CA GLY A 153 31.40 15.20 -7.16
C GLY A 153 31.25 16.64 -7.68
N PHE A 154 30.06 17.24 -7.58
CA PHE A 154 29.89 18.64 -7.99
C PHE A 154 30.63 19.61 -7.05
N GLY A 155 31.15 20.69 -7.64
CA GLY A 155 31.76 21.78 -6.90
C GLY A 155 30.75 22.49 -5.98
N ARG A 156 31.26 23.20 -4.96
CA ARG A 156 30.43 23.90 -3.95
C ARG A 156 29.40 24.83 -4.58
N ALA A 157 29.83 25.65 -5.55
CA ALA A 157 28.95 26.60 -6.23
C ALA A 157 27.79 25.88 -6.94
N THR A 158 28.09 24.83 -7.70
CA THR A 158 27.09 24.03 -8.43
C THR A 158 26.15 23.30 -7.47
N ALA A 159 26.67 22.72 -6.39
CA ALA A 159 25.86 22.05 -5.37
C ALA A 159 24.94 23.03 -4.63
N THR A 160 25.45 24.22 -4.29
CA THR A 160 24.63 25.30 -3.69
C THR A 160 23.54 25.72 -4.66
N MET A 161 23.87 25.94 -5.94
CA MET A 161 22.89 26.32 -6.96
C MET A 161 21.79 25.26 -7.13
N GLY A 162 22.15 23.98 -7.20
CA GLY A 162 21.17 22.89 -7.27
C GLY A 162 20.27 22.83 -6.06
N ALA A 163 20.82 23.00 -4.85
CA ALA A 163 20.02 23.08 -3.62
C ALA A 163 19.14 24.33 -3.58
N SER A 164 19.60 25.46 -4.12
CA SER A 164 18.82 26.70 -4.23
C SER A 164 17.62 26.55 -5.17
N PHE A 165 17.74 25.76 -6.25
CA PHE A 165 16.57 25.46 -7.10
C PHE A 165 15.50 24.69 -6.34
N VAL A 166 15.89 23.70 -5.52
CA VAL A 166 14.96 22.96 -4.67
C VAL A 166 14.37 23.84 -3.55
N LEU A 167 15.16 24.78 -3.03
CA LEU A 167 14.75 25.74 -1.99
C LEU A 167 13.70 26.72 -2.51
N LEU A 168 13.89 27.24 -3.73
CA LEU A 168 13.06 28.26 -4.36
C LEU A 168 11.88 27.67 -5.16
N ASP A 169 11.73 26.34 -5.17
CA ASP A 169 10.61 25.69 -5.81
C ASP A 169 9.31 25.93 -5.03
N ASN A 170 8.37 26.62 -5.68
CA ASN A 170 7.09 26.98 -5.07
C ASN A 170 6.21 25.77 -4.79
N ALA A 171 6.26 24.71 -5.60
CA ALA A 171 5.43 23.53 -5.39
C ALA A 171 5.89 22.75 -4.15
N LEU A 172 7.20 22.52 -4.00
CA LEU A 172 7.77 21.90 -2.81
C LEU A 172 7.55 22.76 -1.55
N CYS A 173 7.64 24.09 -1.69
CA CYS A 173 7.32 25.00 -0.59
C CYS A 173 5.86 24.85 -0.15
N VAL A 174 4.90 24.92 -1.07
CA VAL A 174 3.47 24.81 -0.76
C VAL A 174 3.14 23.44 -0.16
N LEU A 175 3.61 22.34 -0.76
CA LEU A 175 3.34 20.99 -0.26
C LEU A 175 3.88 20.77 1.15
N SER A 176 5.05 21.32 1.47
CA SER A 176 5.67 21.22 2.80
C SER A 176 4.89 21.94 3.91
N ARG A 177 3.98 22.85 3.58
CA ARG A 177 3.32 23.74 4.54
C ARG A 177 1.99 23.21 5.08
N PHE A 178 1.47 22.14 4.51
CA PHE A 178 0.20 21.53 4.93
C PHE A 178 0.44 20.16 5.57
N ILE A 179 -0.57 19.65 6.29
CA ILE A 179 -0.54 18.30 6.87
C ILE A 179 -0.74 17.29 5.73
N LEU A 180 0.32 17.03 4.98
CA LEU A 180 0.33 16.16 3.82
C LEU A 180 1.34 15.04 3.99
N LEU A 181 1.14 13.98 3.21
CA LEU A 181 2.05 12.84 3.17
C LEU A 181 3.30 13.13 2.32
N ASP A 182 3.17 13.99 1.32
CA ASP A 182 4.19 14.25 0.30
C ASP A 182 5.50 14.85 0.86
N PRO A 183 5.50 15.77 1.85
CA PRO A 183 6.74 16.27 2.46
C PRO A 183 7.59 15.17 3.09
N ILE A 184 6.94 14.20 3.75
CA ILE A 184 7.59 13.03 4.34
C ILE A 184 8.15 12.13 3.22
N LEU A 185 7.35 11.87 2.19
CA LEU A 185 7.76 11.05 1.04
C LEU A 185 8.99 11.65 0.34
N PHE A 186 8.94 12.93 -0.02
CA PHE A 186 10.05 13.59 -0.71
C PHE A 186 11.30 13.67 0.17
N CYS A 187 11.14 13.85 1.48
CA CYS A 187 12.25 13.78 2.42
C CYS A 187 12.94 12.41 2.38
N PHE A 188 12.17 11.30 2.44
CA PHE A 188 12.73 9.95 2.35
C PHE A 188 13.30 9.60 0.97
N ILE A 189 12.71 10.12 -0.12
CA ILE A 189 13.28 9.99 -1.47
C ILE A 189 14.63 10.73 -1.55
N ALA A 190 14.69 11.98 -1.10
CA ALA A 190 15.94 12.74 -1.08
C ALA A 190 17.00 12.07 -0.20
N MET A 191 16.59 11.51 0.93
CA MET A 191 17.45 10.73 1.81
C MET A 191 17.99 9.47 1.13
N ALA A 192 17.15 8.75 0.36
CA ALA A 192 17.56 7.56 -0.39
C ALA A 192 18.53 7.90 -1.53
N LEU A 193 18.28 8.98 -2.28
CA LEU A 193 19.18 9.47 -3.33
C LEU A 193 20.52 9.91 -2.76
N MET A 194 20.51 10.64 -1.65
CA MET A 194 21.73 11.03 -0.93
C MET A 194 22.49 9.79 -0.43
N GLY A 195 21.77 8.82 0.14
CA GLY A 195 22.33 7.56 0.60
C GLY A 195 23.02 6.79 -0.51
N TYR A 196 22.36 6.66 -1.66
CA TYR A 196 22.90 5.97 -2.82
C TYR A 196 24.10 6.72 -3.40
N ALA A 197 24.02 8.05 -3.53
CA ALA A 197 25.16 8.85 -3.99
C ALA A 197 26.37 8.69 -3.06
N GLY A 198 26.16 8.76 -1.74
CA GLY A 198 27.22 8.53 -0.74
C GLY A 198 27.80 7.12 -0.81
N PHE A 199 26.96 6.12 -1.03
CA PHE A 199 27.36 4.74 -1.27
C PHE A 199 28.23 4.61 -2.55
N ALA A 200 27.79 5.20 -3.66
CA ALA A 200 28.51 5.20 -4.94
C ALA A 200 29.88 5.90 -4.83
N THR A 201 30.00 7.01 -4.08
CA THR A 201 31.30 7.66 -3.82
C THR A 201 32.30 6.72 -3.15
N HIS A 202 31.82 5.83 -2.27
CA HIS A 202 32.67 4.91 -1.50
C HIS A 202 32.74 3.50 -2.12
N ARG A 203 32.32 3.33 -3.38
CA ARG A 203 32.25 2.03 -4.06
C ARG A 203 33.58 1.25 -4.09
N HIS A 204 34.70 1.98 -4.18
CA HIS A 204 36.05 1.41 -4.20
C HIS A 204 36.54 0.94 -2.81
N GLN A 205 35.85 1.31 -1.73
CA GLN A 205 36.13 0.88 -0.35
C GLN A 205 35.16 -0.24 0.07
N ALA A 206 35.00 -1.24 -0.80
CA ALA A 206 34.07 -2.35 -0.60
C ALA A 206 34.27 -3.04 0.76
N PHE A 207 33.16 -3.37 1.43
CA PHE A 207 33.12 -4.02 2.74
C PHE A 207 33.73 -3.23 3.91
N SER A 208 34.17 -1.98 3.70
CA SER A 208 34.52 -1.09 4.80
C SER A 208 33.29 -0.72 5.65
N ALA A 209 33.52 -0.29 6.90
CA ALA A 209 32.44 0.21 7.76
C ALA A 209 31.68 1.39 7.13
N VAL A 210 32.39 2.27 6.41
CA VAL A 210 31.79 3.42 5.72
C VAL A 210 30.87 2.97 4.59
N TRP A 211 31.29 1.98 3.80
CA TRP A 211 30.49 1.39 2.73
C TRP A 211 29.22 0.72 3.26
N TRP A 212 29.34 -0.06 4.35
CA TRP A 212 28.18 -0.70 4.99
C TRP A 212 27.20 0.32 5.55
N ARG A 213 27.71 1.37 6.18
CA ARG A 213 26.89 2.47 6.71
C ARG A 213 26.05 3.12 5.62
N TRP A 214 26.66 3.48 4.48
CA TRP A 214 25.93 4.12 3.38
C TRP A 214 24.96 3.16 2.68
N LEU A 215 25.34 1.90 2.53
CA LEU A 215 24.48 0.88 1.94
C LEU A 215 23.24 0.61 2.82
N ALA A 216 23.45 0.40 4.12
CA ALA A 216 22.35 0.17 5.07
C ALA A 216 21.47 1.41 5.22
N PHE A 217 22.07 2.61 5.22
CA PHE A 217 21.33 3.87 5.21
C PHE A 217 20.44 4.00 3.98
N THR A 218 20.96 3.71 2.78
CA THR A 218 20.17 3.67 1.53
C THR A 218 18.99 2.71 1.66
N GLY A 219 19.23 1.50 2.16
CA GLY A 219 18.19 0.50 2.44
C GLY A 219 17.10 1.00 3.37
N LEU A 220 17.48 1.59 4.50
CA LEU A 220 16.55 2.18 5.47
C LEU A 220 15.71 3.30 4.82
N SER A 221 16.34 4.20 4.06
CA SER A 221 15.64 5.29 3.37
C SER A 221 14.66 4.80 2.31
N LEU A 222 15.04 3.79 1.52
CA LEU A 222 14.16 3.14 0.54
C LEU A 222 12.94 2.50 1.22
N GLY A 223 13.17 1.79 2.33
CA GLY A 223 12.11 1.24 3.17
C GLY A 223 11.14 2.29 3.67
N LEU A 224 11.65 3.42 4.19
CA LEU A 224 10.82 4.52 4.67
C LEU A 224 10.02 5.19 3.54
N ALA A 225 10.62 5.33 2.35
CA ALA A 225 9.93 5.91 1.18
C ALA A 225 8.76 5.03 0.71
N ILE A 226 8.97 3.73 0.48
CA ILE A 226 7.91 2.82 0.04
C ILE A 226 6.83 2.61 1.12
N SER A 227 7.24 2.62 2.40
CA SER A 227 6.31 2.53 3.54
C SER A 227 5.47 3.79 3.75
N THR A 228 5.86 4.91 3.13
CA THR A 228 5.08 6.14 3.13
C THR A 228 4.03 6.11 2.02
N LYS A 229 4.46 5.89 0.77
CA LYS A 229 3.59 5.83 -0.41
C LYS A 229 4.20 4.87 -1.41
N TRP A 230 3.38 4.06 -2.10
CA TRP A 230 3.88 3.10 -3.09
C TRP A 230 4.58 3.74 -4.29
N ILE A 231 4.36 5.04 -4.54
CA ILE A 231 5.17 5.80 -5.52
C ILE A 231 6.66 5.80 -5.16
N GLY A 232 7.01 5.60 -3.88
CA GLY A 232 8.38 5.34 -3.43
C GLY A 232 9.01 4.10 -4.08
N ALA A 233 8.22 3.19 -4.67
CA ALA A 233 8.75 2.10 -5.48
C ALA A 233 9.58 2.61 -6.66
N PHE A 234 9.33 3.80 -7.21
CA PHE A 234 10.13 4.33 -8.32
C PHE A 234 11.58 4.64 -7.91
N VAL A 235 11.82 5.13 -6.68
CA VAL A 235 13.20 5.31 -6.20
C VAL A 235 13.86 3.97 -5.88
N VAL A 236 13.08 2.98 -5.40
CA VAL A 236 13.56 1.60 -5.24
C VAL A 236 13.99 1.02 -6.59
N THR A 237 13.18 1.18 -7.64
CA THR A 237 13.50 0.72 -8.99
C THR A 237 14.74 1.44 -9.52
N LEU A 238 14.85 2.76 -9.36
CA LEU A 238 16.02 3.52 -9.81
C LEU A 238 17.32 3.00 -9.15
N VAL A 239 17.33 2.90 -7.82
CA VAL A 239 18.49 2.37 -7.08
C VAL A 239 18.76 0.91 -7.45
N GLY A 240 17.71 0.12 -7.66
CA GLY A 240 17.81 -1.26 -8.11
C GLY A 240 18.48 -1.40 -9.47
N LEU A 241 18.09 -0.57 -10.45
CA LEU A 241 18.69 -0.54 -11.79
C LEU A 241 20.17 -0.15 -11.72
N CYS A 242 20.51 0.91 -10.98
CA CYS A 242 21.91 1.30 -10.80
C CYS A 242 22.72 0.21 -10.07
N THR A 243 22.11 -0.50 -9.10
CA THR A 243 22.76 -1.63 -8.41
C THR A 243 22.99 -2.80 -9.37
N ILE A 244 22.04 -3.11 -10.25
CA ILE A 244 22.18 -4.17 -11.27
C ILE A 244 23.33 -3.81 -12.22
N GLU A 245 23.39 -2.56 -12.68
CA GLU A 245 24.48 -2.05 -13.50
C GLU A 245 25.84 -2.21 -12.79
N GLU A 246 25.96 -1.77 -11.53
CA GLU A 246 27.18 -1.94 -10.75
C GLU A 246 27.60 -3.41 -10.57
N LEU A 247 26.64 -4.30 -10.30
CA LEU A 247 26.90 -5.73 -10.17
C LEU A 247 27.31 -6.36 -11.51
N ALA A 248 26.76 -5.90 -12.63
CA ALA A 248 27.14 -6.36 -13.97
C ALA A 248 28.57 -5.91 -14.35
N ILE A 249 28.94 -4.68 -14.00
CA ILE A 249 30.31 -4.17 -14.16
C ILE A 249 31.28 -4.99 -13.30
N LEU A 250 30.92 -5.25 -12.04
CA LEU A 250 31.74 -6.05 -11.12
C LEU A 250 31.91 -7.50 -11.61
N TYR A 251 30.85 -8.09 -12.16
CA TYR A 251 30.89 -9.43 -12.76
C TYR A 251 31.83 -9.50 -13.97
N SER A 252 31.90 -8.41 -14.74
CA SER A 252 32.78 -8.32 -15.92
C SER A 252 34.26 -8.14 -15.56
N ASP A 253 34.58 -7.74 -14.32
CA ASP A 253 35.95 -7.57 -13.86
C ASP A 253 36.59 -8.93 -13.51
N ARG A 254 37.48 -9.39 -14.40
CA ARG A 254 38.23 -10.65 -14.26
C ARG A 254 39.16 -10.69 -13.05
N LYS A 255 39.45 -9.56 -12.41
CA LYS A 255 40.28 -9.50 -11.20
C LYS A 255 39.51 -9.86 -9.93
N THR A 256 38.18 -9.88 -9.98
CA THR A 256 37.34 -10.15 -8.81
C THR A 256 37.16 -11.66 -8.58
N SER A 257 37.44 -12.11 -7.35
CA SER A 257 37.18 -13.51 -6.95
C SER A 257 35.67 -13.78 -6.87
N ALA A 258 35.25 -15.00 -7.23
CA ALA A 258 33.86 -15.45 -7.12
C ALA A 258 33.30 -15.29 -5.69
N LEU A 259 34.12 -15.51 -4.65
CA LEU A 259 33.70 -15.30 -3.26
C LEU A 259 33.38 -13.82 -2.99
N THR A 260 34.17 -12.91 -3.54
CA THR A 260 33.95 -11.47 -3.42
C THR A 260 32.66 -11.06 -4.13
N GLN A 261 32.39 -11.61 -5.32
CA GLN A 261 31.14 -11.37 -6.04
C GLN A 261 29.92 -11.84 -5.22
N ILE A 262 29.96 -13.06 -4.66
CA ILE A 262 28.90 -13.58 -3.78
C ILE A 262 28.68 -12.66 -2.57
N LYS A 263 29.76 -12.19 -1.93
CA LYS A 263 29.65 -11.23 -0.82
C LYS A 263 28.97 -9.92 -1.23
N HIS A 264 29.25 -9.40 -2.43
CA HIS A 264 28.57 -8.21 -2.95
C HIS A 264 27.07 -8.46 -3.15
N TRP A 265 26.70 -9.57 -3.78
CA TRP A 265 25.29 -9.95 -3.97
C TRP A 265 24.55 -10.07 -2.63
N ILE A 266 25.11 -10.81 -1.67
CA ILE A 266 24.51 -10.98 -0.34
C ILE A 266 24.34 -9.62 0.34
N ALA A 267 25.37 -8.77 0.32
CA ALA A 267 25.29 -7.45 0.93
C ALA A 267 24.18 -6.58 0.31
N ARG A 268 23.97 -6.65 -1.02
CA ARG A 268 22.91 -5.88 -1.69
C ARG A 268 21.53 -6.44 -1.37
N VAL A 269 21.37 -7.75 -1.37
CA VAL A 269 20.10 -8.38 -0.99
C VAL A 269 19.73 -8.02 0.45
N VAL A 270 20.66 -8.15 1.39
CA VAL A 270 20.41 -7.83 2.80
C VAL A 270 20.04 -6.36 2.97
N CYS A 271 20.85 -5.43 2.44
CA CYS A 271 20.63 -4.01 2.70
C CYS A 271 19.57 -3.36 1.81
N LEU A 272 19.45 -3.74 0.53
CA LEU A 272 18.55 -3.09 -0.43
C LEU A 272 17.24 -3.86 -0.65
N ILE A 273 17.06 -5.04 -0.05
CA ILE A 273 15.80 -5.80 -0.08
C ILE A 273 15.31 -6.11 1.33
N CYS A 274 16.10 -6.83 2.14
CA CYS A 274 15.64 -7.28 3.46
C CYS A 274 15.39 -6.11 4.43
N ILE A 275 16.27 -5.11 4.49
CA ILE A 275 16.05 -3.92 5.33
C ILE A 275 14.80 -3.14 4.90
N PRO A 276 14.62 -2.73 3.62
CA PRO A 276 13.40 -2.07 3.19
C PRO A 276 12.12 -2.85 3.50
N LEU A 277 12.14 -4.17 3.26
CA LEU A 277 11.01 -5.05 3.54
C LEU A 277 10.70 -5.09 5.04
N LEU A 278 11.74 -5.20 5.89
CA LEU A 278 11.57 -5.19 7.34
C LEU A 278 10.95 -3.87 7.83
N VAL A 279 11.42 -2.72 7.32
CA VAL A 279 10.85 -1.41 7.65
C VAL A 279 9.37 -1.34 7.25
N TYR A 280 9.02 -1.87 6.07
CA TYR A 280 7.64 -1.96 5.60
C TYR A 280 6.77 -2.81 6.52
N LEU A 281 7.22 -4.02 6.85
CA LEU A 281 6.49 -4.94 7.73
C LEU A 281 6.34 -4.38 9.14
N ILE A 282 7.40 -3.79 9.71
CA ILE A 282 7.34 -3.15 11.05
C ILE A 282 6.34 -1.99 11.05
N SER A 283 6.32 -1.17 9.99
CA SER A 283 5.37 -0.05 9.88
C SER A 283 3.92 -0.55 9.93
N PHE A 284 3.61 -1.63 9.20
CA PHE A 284 2.28 -2.26 9.26
C PHE A 284 1.99 -2.95 10.59
N GLN A 285 3.00 -3.57 11.21
CA GLN A 285 2.85 -4.16 12.54
C GLN A 285 2.48 -3.08 13.57
N ILE A 286 3.12 -1.92 13.54
CA ILE A 286 2.78 -0.78 14.40
C ILE A 286 1.36 -0.29 14.07
N HIS A 287 1.01 -0.15 12.80
CA HIS A 287 -0.33 0.27 12.37
C HIS A 287 -1.44 -0.64 12.95
N PHE A 288 -1.32 -1.96 12.79
CA PHE A 288 -2.30 -2.90 13.33
C PHE A 288 -2.26 -2.99 14.87
N ALA A 289 -1.09 -2.80 15.48
CA ALA A 289 -0.95 -2.80 16.93
C ALA A 289 -1.65 -1.59 17.59
N LEU A 290 -1.67 -0.43 16.92
CA LEU A 290 -2.33 0.79 17.39
C LEU A 290 -3.84 0.78 17.13
N LEU A 291 -4.28 0.32 15.94
CA LEU A 291 -5.67 0.40 15.51
C LEU A 291 -6.50 -0.83 15.91
N ARG A 292 -6.73 -1.00 17.22
CA ARG A 292 -7.44 -2.17 17.77
C ARG A 292 -8.96 -2.03 17.87
N SER A 293 -9.52 -0.84 17.66
CA SER A 293 -10.96 -0.58 17.77
C SER A 293 -11.62 -0.56 16.40
N ARG A 294 -12.90 -0.95 16.36
CA ARG A 294 -13.72 -0.84 15.15
C ARG A 294 -13.73 0.60 14.62
N GLY A 295 -13.59 0.77 13.31
CA GLY A 295 -13.68 2.08 12.65
C GLY A 295 -14.19 1.95 11.21
N THR A 296 -14.28 3.08 10.49
CA THR A 296 -14.99 3.14 9.20
C THR A 296 -14.39 2.29 8.08
N GLY A 297 -13.17 1.79 8.24
CA GLY A 297 -12.51 0.92 7.26
C GLY A 297 -12.69 -0.57 7.50
N ASP A 298 -13.34 -0.98 8.60
CA ASP A 298 -13.47 -2.37 9.03
C ASP A 298 -14.18 -3.27 8.00
N TYR A 299 -15.20 -2.75 7.33
CA TYR A 299 -16.05 -3.51 6.42
C TYR A 299 -15.30 -4.04 5.20
N LYS A 300 -14.12 -3.47 4.86
CA LYS A 300 -13.24 -3.94 3.78
C LYS A 300 -12.37 -5.12 4.20
N MET A 301 -12.21 -5.36 5.50
CA MET A 301 -11.39 -6.43 6.05
C MET A 301 -12.18 -7.75 6.14
N PRO A 302 -11.50 -8.91 6.15
CA PRO A 302 -12.14 -10.19 6.46
C PRO A 302 -12.83 -10.18 7.82
N SER A 303 -13.92 -10.95 7.97
CA SER A 303 -14.66 -11.01 9.25
C SER A 303 -13.80 -11.51 10.42
N GLN A 304 -12.79 -12.35 10.15
CA GLN A 304 -11.81 -12.80 11.14
C GLN A 304 -10.97 -11.65 11.69
N PHE A 305 -10.56 -10.71 10.83
CA PHE A 305 -9.87 -9.51 11.28
C PHE A 305 -10.82 -8.59 12.06
N GLN A 306 -12.06 -8.45 11.58
CA GLN A 306 -13.09 -7.66 12.28
C GLN A 306 -13.39 -8.21 13.68
N SER A 307 -13.40 -9.54 13.87
CA SER A 307 -13.63 -10.16 15.18
C SER A 307 -12.50 -9.91 16.19
N LEU A 308 -11.28 -9.62 15.72
CA LEU A 308 -10.16 -9.25 16.60
C LEU A 308 -10.26 -7.80 17.12
N GLN A 309 -11.14 -6.98 16.55
CA GLN A 309 -11.30 -5.58 16.93
C GLN A 309 -12.18 -5.43 18.18
N ARG A 310 -11.78 -4.51 19.06
CA ARG A 310 -12.57 -4.06 20.21
C ARG A 310 -13.87 -3.40 19.72
N ASN A 311 -14.94 -3.63 20.47
CA ASN A 311 -16.29 -3.08 20.21
C ASN A 311 -16.86 -3.49 18.84
N ASN A 312 -16.44 -4.64 18.30
CA ASN A 312 -17.04 -5.19 17.09
C ASN A 312 -18.23 -6.11 17.43
N VAL A 313 -19.33 -6.00 16.69
CA VAL A 313 -20.50 -6.89 16.86
C VAL A 313 -20.15 -8.32 16.45
N VAL A 314 -19.23 -8.48 15.49
CA VAL A 314 -18.75 -9.79 15.02
C VAL A 314 -18.02 -10.56 16.14
N SER A 315 -17.39 -9.87 17.10
CA SER A 315 -16.66 -10.54 18.18
C SER A 315 -17.56 -11.09 19.30
N ARG A 316 -18.83 -10.67 19.34
CA ARG A 316 -19.81 -11.10 20.37
C ARG A 316 -20.89 -12.03 19.84
N GLN A 317 -20.77 -12.48 18.60
CA GLN A 317 -21.80 -13.33 17.99
C GLN A 317 -21.65 -14.80 18.44
N PRO A 318 -22.73 -15.59 18.43
CA PRO A 318 -22.66 -17.03 18.67
C PRO A 318 -21.72 -17.72 17.69
N HIS A 319 -20.94 -18.67 18.18
CA HIS A 319 -20.01 -19.45 17.37
C HIS A 319 -20.73 -20.55 16.58
N ASP A 320 -21.61 -21.28 17.25
CA ASP A 320 -22.29 -22.44 16.67
C ASP A 320 -23.51 -22.02 15.86
N VAL A 321 -23.67 -22.63 14.68
CA VAL A 321 -24.78 -22.36 13.77
C VAL A 321 -25.70 -23.56 13.75
N ALA A 322 -26.97 -23.33 14.10
CA ALA A 322 -28.01 -24.35 14.15
C ALA A 322 -29.19 -24.01 13.25
N ILE A 323 -30.03 -24.99 12.99
CA ILE A 323 -31.32 -24.78 12.30
C ILE A 323 -32.16 -23.78 13.12
N GLY A 324 -32.81 -22.83 12.43
CA GLY A 324 -33.53 -21.70 13.01
C GLY A 324 -32.65 -20.48 13.32
N SER A 325 -31.32 -20.58 13.18
CA SER A 325 -30.44 -19.44 13.41
C SER A 325 -30.65 -18.35 12.37
N GLN A 326 -30.67 -17.10 12.82
CA GLN A 326 -30.57 -15.94 11.94
C GLN A 326 -29.09 -15.59 11.74
N ILE A 327 -28.66 -15.64 10.49
CA ILE A 327 -27.27 -15.43 10.08
C ILE A 327 -27.17 -14.32 9.03
N THR A 328 -25.96 -13.82 8.85
CA THR A 328 -25.60 -12.98 7.70
C THR A 328 -24.45 -13.65 6.97
N ILE A 329 -24.63 -13.96 5.69
CA ILE A 329 -23.63 -14.66 4.89
C ILE A 329 -22.77 -13.63 4.16
N ARG A 330 -21.44 -13.74 4.32
CA ARG A 330 -20.47 -12.85 3.67
C ARG A 330 -19.70 -13.60 2.60
N SER A 331 -19.47 -12.96 1.46
CA SER A 331 -18.52 -13.50 0.48
C SER A 331 -17.10 -13.51 1.07
N HIS A 332 -16.39 -14.61 0.86
CA HIS A 332 -14.97 -14.71 1.19
C HIS A 332 -14.11 -13.81 0.29
N MET A 333 -14.57 -13.57 -0.94
CA MET A 333 -13.84 -12.74 -1.90
C MET A 333 -13.86 -11.27 -1.47
N PRO A 334 -12.72 -10.56 -1.57
CA PRO A 334 -12.65 -9.13 -1.26
C PRO A 334 -13.67 -8.32 -2.08
N GLY A 335 -14.38 -7.39 -1.41
CA GLY A 335 -15.24 -6.41 -2.08
C GLY A 335 -16.72 -6.79 -2.27
N PHE A 336 -17.10 -8.06 -2.10
CA PHE A 336 -18.46 -8.54 -2.44
C PHE A 336 -19.49 -8.47 -1.28
N GLY A 337 -19.08 -8.11 -0.06
CA GLY A 337 -20.01 -7.79 1.03
C GLY A 337 -20.89 -8.95 1.55
N LEU A 338 -22.02 -8.60 2.16
CA LEU A 338 -23.02 -9.50 2.73
C LEU A 338 -24.19 -9.70 1.76
N ILE A 339 -24.79 -10.89 1.72
CA ILE A 339 -25.99 -11.13 0.93
C ILE A 339 -27.12 -10.22 1.43
N TYR A 340 -27.70 -9.44 0.52
CA TYR A 340 -28.72 -8.45 0.77
C TYR A 340 -29.94 -8.71 -0.10
N ALA A 341 -31.13 -8.55 0.46
CA ALA A 341 -32.38 -8.50 -0.29
C ALA A 341 -33.35 -7.49 0.35
N ASN A 342 -34.15 -6.79 -0.45
CA ASN A 342 -35.18 -5.88 0.06
C ASN A 342 -36.47 -5.97 -0.78
N GLU A 343 -37.55 -5.40 -0.27
CA GLU A 343 -38.87 -5.49 -0.92
C GLU A 343 -39.04 -4.57 -2.14
N THR A 344 -38.20 -3.55 -2.25
CA THR A 344 -38.30 -2.49 -3.27
C THR A 344 -37.57 -2.86 -4.56
N ASN A 345 -36.43 -3.54 -4.47
CA ASN A 345 -35.59 -3.82 -5.62
C ASN A 345 -36.03 -5.13 -6.27
N ARG A 346 -36.82 -4.99 -7.34
CA ARG A 346 -37.38 -6.08 -8.14
C ARG A 346 -36.74 -6.13 -9.51
N PHE A 347 -36.69 -7.31 -10.10
CA PHE A 347 -36.27 -7.45 -11.48
C PHE A 347 -37.34 -6.90 -12.44
N PRO A 348 -36.99 -6.10 -13.46
CA PRO A 348 -37.95 -5.52 -14.39
C PRO A 348 -38.76 -6.58 -15.17
N ASP A 349 -38.13 -7.73 -15.45
CA ASP A 349 -38.72 -8.86 -16.16
C ASP A 349 -39.61 -9.74 -15.27
N ASN A 350 -39.45 -9.69 -13.95
CA ASN A 350 -40.27 -10.46 -13.02
C ASN A 350 -40.43 -9.76 -11.67
N ALA A 351 -41.59 -9.11 -11.47
CA ALA A 351 -41.92 -8.41 -10.23
C ALA A 351 -41.96 -9.33 -8.98
N ASN A 352 -42.08 -10.65 -9.18
CA ASN A 352 -42.04 -11.63 -8.08
C ASN A 352 -40.63 -12.03 -7.67
N GLU A 353 -39.58 -11.55 -8.34
CA GLU A 353 -38.19 -11.81 -7.98
C GLU A 353 -37.54 -10.55 -7.40
N LEU A 354 -37.06 -10.65 -6.16
CA LEU A 354 -36.28 -9.59 -5.54
C LEU A 354 -34.80 -9.77 -5.85
N VAL A 355 -34.09 -8.66 -5.98
CA VAL A 355 -32.65 -8.64 -6.16
C VAL A 355 -31.97 -9.18 -4.91
N ALA A 356 -31.21 -10.26 -5.07
CA ALA A 356 -30.25 -10.75 -4.09
C ALA A 356 -28.84 -10.31 -4.53
N ALA A 357 -28.20 -9.42 -3.78
CA ALA A 357 -26.91 -8.83 -4.15
C ALA A 357 -25.94 -8.80 -2.97
N GLY A 358 -24.65 -8.73 -3.27
CA GLY A 358 -23.61 -8.50 -2.28
C GLY A 358 -23.51 -7.01 -1.93
N MET A 359 -23.85 -6.63 -0.71
CA MET A 359 -23.80 -5.23 -0.25
C MET A 359 -22.76 -5.01 0.85
N PRO A 360 -21.99 -3.91 0.82
CA PRO A 360 -21.10 -3.53 1.91
C PRO A 360 -21.88 -3.12 3.16
N GLY A 361 -21.34 -3.50 4.33
CA GLY A 361 -21.89 -3.10 5.63
C GLY A 361 -23.06 -3.97 6.10
N LYS A 362 -23.23 -4.07 7.42
CA LYS A 362 -24.28 -4.87 8.05
C LYS A 362 -25.54 -4.03 8.25
N GLN A 363 -26.67 -4.51 7.73
CA GLN A 363 -27.98 -3.86 7.80
C GLN A 363 -29.07 -4.89 8.11
N ALA A 364 -30.30 -4.44 8.40
CA ALA A 364 -31.44 -5.32 8.68
C ALA A 364 -31.78 -6.27 7.50
N ASN A 365 -31.56 -5.81 6.27
CA ASN A 365 -31.83 -6.55 5.03
C ASN A 365 -30.74 -7.57 4.66
N ASN A 366 -29.79 -7.84 5.58
CA ASN A 366 -28.79 -8.88 5.40
C ASN A 366 -29.09 -10.16 6.18
N TRP A 367 -30.17 -10.19 6.96
CA TRP A 367 -30.48 -11.31 7.82
C TRP A 367 -31.24 -12.41 7.08
N TRP A 368 -30.68 -13.62 7.14
CA TRP A 368 -31.23 -14.85 6.59
C TRP A 368 -31.39 -15.87 7.70
N GLU A 369 -32.52 -16.54 7.74
CA GLU A 369 -32.81 -17.60 8.67
C GLU A 369 -32.61 -18.96 8.00
N ILE A 370 -31.95 -19.87 8.71
CA ILE A 370 -31.71 -21.22 8.23
C ILE A 370 -32.93 -22.08 8.54
N VAL A 371 -33.59 -22.55 7.49
CA VAL A 371 -34.73 -23.47 7.58
C VAL A 371 -34.30 -24.83 7.08
N PHE A 372 -34.73 -25.90 7.76
CA PHE A 372 -34.36 -27.24 7.34
C PHE A 372 -35.12 -27.67 6.09
N GLY A 373 -34.41 -28.26 5.12
CA GLY A 373 -34.97 -28.60 3.81
C GLY A 373 -35.80 -29.88 3.76
N ALA A 374 -35.79 -30.71 4.81
CA ALA A 374 -36.69 -31.85 4.89
C ALA A 374 -37.91 -31.49 5.74
N ALA A 375 -39.11 -31.84 5.26
CA ALA A 375 -40.31 -31.82 6.07
C ALA A 375 -40.06 -32.65 7.34
N THR A 376 -39.80 -31.99 8.46
CA THR A 376 -39.93 -32.63 9.76
C THR A 376 -41.42 -32.91 9.92
N ASN A 377 -41.84 -34.15 9.69
CA ASN A 377 -43.10 -34.67 10.23
C ASN A 377 -43.12 -34.25 11.70
N GLY A 378 -44.11 -33.42 12.05
CA GLY A 378 -43.99 -32.41 13.11
C GLY A 378 -43.95 -32.91 14.56
N ASN A 379 -43.25 -34.00 14.89
CA ASN A 379 -43.31 -34.58 16.23
C ASN A 379 -41.97 -34.99 16.89
N ASP A 380 -40.80 -34.62 16.37
CA ASP A 380 -39.50 -34.80 17.06
C ASP A 380 -38.59 -33.61 16.65
N THR A 381 -38.00 -32.77 17.52
CA THR A 381 -37.29 -32.99 18.80
C THR A 381 -37.10 -31.66 19.58
N PRO A 382 -36.91 -31.69 20.92
CA PRO A 382 -36.48 -30.55 21.73
C PRO A 382 -34.95 -30.23 21.67
N SER A 383 -34.18 -30.86 20.77
CA SER A 383 -32.72 -30.69 20.68
C SER A 383 -32.30 -29.76 19.54
N VAL A 384 -31.42 -28.80 19.85
CA VAL A 384 -30.76 -27.92 18.87
C VAL A 384 -29.96 -28.77 17.88
N ARG A 385 -30.30 -28.71 16.58
CA ARG A 385 -29.56 -29.40 15.52
C ARG A 385 -28.58 -28.46 14.83
N PHE A 386 -27.30 -28.78 14.96
CA PHE A 386 -26.20 -28.12 14.25
C PHE A 386 -26.13 -28.55 12.78
N ILE A 387 -25.50 -27.72 11.96
CA ILE A 387 -25.36 -27.92 10.52
C ILE A 387 -24.01 -28.58 10.23
N ALA A 388 -24.01 -29.65 9.45
CA ALA A 388 -22.82 -30.38 9.03
C ALA A 388 -22.56 -30.24 7.53
N ASP A 389 -21.36 -30.64 7.09
CA ASP A 389 -21.05 -30.77 5.67
C ASP A 389 -22.04 -31.72 4.95
N GLY A 390 -22.50 -31.32 3.77
CA GLY A 390 -23.48 -32.07 2.98
C GLY A 390 -24.95 -31.83 3.34
N ASP A 391 -25.25 -31.14 4.45
CA ASP A 391 -26.63 -30.81 4.81
C ASP A 391 -27.31 -29.93 3.76
N ILE A 392 -28.62 -30.11 3.60
CA ILE A 392 -29.44 -29.35 2.66
C ILE A 392 -30.28 -28.33 3.43
N LEU A 393 -30.09 -27.06 3.10
CA LEU A 393 -30.71 -25.93 3.78
C LEU A 393 -31.61 -25.14 2.84
N LEU A 394 -32.61 -24.50 3.45
CA LEU A 394 -33.37 -23.39 2.88
C LEU A 394 -32.91 -22.11 3.59
N LEU A 395 -32.67 -21.04 2.84
CA LEU A 395 -32.29 -19.74 3.40
C LEU A 395 -33.46 -18.78 3.24
N ARG A 396 -34.14 -18.46 4.34
CA ARG A 396 -35.30 -17.55 4.34
C ARG A 396 -34.86 -16.14 4.71
N HIS A 397 -35.11 -15.16 3.85
CA HIS A 397 -34.83 -13.77 4.18
C HIS A 397 -35.76 -13.28 5.30
N VAL A 398 -35.19 -12.68 6.36
CA VAL A 398 -35.95 -12.34 7.58
C VAL A 398 -36.99 -11.24 7.33
N GLY A 399 -36.66 -10.22 6.52
CA GLY A 399 -37.56 -9.11 6.24
C GLY A 399 -38.68 -9.48 5.27
N THR A 400 -38.32 -9.98 4.09
CA THR A 400 -39.26 -10.23 2.98
C THR A 400 -39.95 -11.60 3.06
N LYS A 401 -39.48 -12.48 3.95
CA LYS A 401 -39.93 -13.87 4.13
C LYS A 401 -39.84 -14.74 2.87
N ARG A 402 -38.95 -14.42 1.92
CA ARG A 402 -38.72 -15.20 0.70
C ARG A 402 -37.49 -16.09 0.81
N TYR A 403 -37.40 -17.15 0.01
CA TYR A 403 -36.23 -18.00 -0.02
C TYR A 403 -35.16 -17.47 -0.97
N LEU A 404 -33.89 -17.73 -0.64
CA LEU A 404 -32.80 -17.61 -1.59
C LEU A 404 -32.99 -18.70 -2.65
N ARG A 405 -33.20 -18.29 -3.90
CA ARG A 405 -33.62 -19.16 -4.99
C ARG A 405 -32.71 -18.94 -6.18
N THR A 406 -32.37 -20.02 -6.89
CA THR A 406 -31.82 -19.89 -8.25
C THR A 406 -32.94 -20.09 -9.29
N GLY A 407 -32.76 -19.58 -10.50
CA GLY A 407 -33.74 -19.73 -11.57
C GLY A 407 -33.10 -19.98 -12.92
N ASN A 408 -33.95 -20.19 -13.93
CA ASN A 408 -33.51 -20.38 -15.33
C ASN A 408 -33.22 -19.07 -16.05
N ALA A 409 -33.59 -17.93 -15.47
CA ALA A 409 -33.29 -16.63 -16.03
C ALA A 409 -31.78 -16.36 -16.00
N LYS A 410 -31.27 -15.70 -17.05
CA LYS A 410 -29.88 -15.23 -17.07
C LYS A 410 -29.69 -14.08 -16.08
N PRO A 411 -28.49 -13.94 -15.50
CA PRO A 411 -28.18 -12.80 -14.63
C PRO A 411 -28.19 -11.50 -15.44
N HIS A 412 -28.49 -10.39 -14.76
CA HIS A 412 -28.66 -9.09 -15.40
C HIS A 412 -27.38 -8.59 -16.10
N ASN A 413 -26.20 -9.00 -15.63
CA ASN A 413 -24.91 -8.71 -16.25
C ASN A 413 -24.60 -9.57 -17.49
N GLN A 414 -25.58 -10.33 -18.01
CA GLN A 414 -25.47 -11.19 -19.19
C GLN A 414 -24.39 -12.28 -19.12
N GLY A 415 -24.00 -12.70 -17.91
CA GLY A 415 -23.15 -13.86 -17.71
C GLY A 415 -23.78 -15.17 -18.20
N TRP A 416 -22.96 -16.22 -18.29
CA TRP A 416 -23.36 -17.58 -18.66
C TRP A 416 -24.02 -18.36 -17.52
N ASP A 417 -23.99 -17.80 -16.30
CA ASP A 417 -24.55 -18.41 -15.09
C ASP A 417 -26.08 -18.31 -15.00
N ARG A 418 -26.64 -18.94 -13.96
CA ARG A 418 -28.04 -18.79 -13.55
C ARG A 418 -28.20 -17.61 -12.58
N ARG A 419 -29.31 -16.88 -12.70
CA ARG A 419 -29.65 -15.79 -11.78
C ARG A 419 -30.02 -16.35 -10.39
N VAL A 420 -29.54 -15.69 -9.34
CA VAL A 420 -29.93 -15.93 -7.94
C VAL A 420 -30.76 -14.75 -7.45
N VAL A 421 -31.90 -15.04 -6.81
CA VAL A 421 -32.92 -14.07 -6.42
C VAL A 421 -33.48 -14.41 -5.04
N ALA A 422 -34.20 -13.47 -4.41
CA ALA A 422 -35.06 -13.79 -3.27
C ALA A 422 -36.52 -13.91 -3.74
N ALA A 423 -37.05 -15.13 -3.76
CA ALA A 423 -38.36 -15.45 -4.33
C ALA A 423 -38.99 -16.66 -3.63
N GLY A 424 -40.20 -17.03 -4.06
CA GLY A 424 -40.91 -18.20 -3.54
C GLY A 424 -41.82 -17.92 -2.34
N ASN A 425 -42.78 -18.83 -2.14
CA ASN A 425 -43.70 -18.83 -1.02
C ASN A 425 -43.13 -19.71 0.11
N ILE A 426 -43.28 -19.27 1.35
CA ILE A 426 -42.82 -19.94 2.58
C ILE A 426 -43.44 -21.33 2.73
N THR A 427 -44.68 -21.51 2.25
CA THR A 427 -45.45 -22.73 2.48
C THR A 427 -45.13 -23.88 1.52
N ALA A 428 -44.45 -23.60 0.41
CA ALA A 428 -44.16 -24.59 -0.63
C ALA A 428 -42.78 -24.34 -1.25
N PRO A 429 -41.68 -24.75 -0.58
CA PRO A 429 -40.34 -24.68 -1.17
C PRO A 429 -40.25 -25.59 -2.40
N SER A 430 -39.58 -25.09 -3.43
CA SER A 430 -39.32 -25.77 -4.69
C SER A 430 -37.92 -26.36 -4.72
N ALA A 431 -37.65 -27.24 -5.68
CA ALA A 431 -36.32 -27.82 -5.86
C ALA A 431 -35.20 -26.77 -6.04
N TRP A 432 -35.55 -25.58 -6.56
CA TRP A 432 -34.67 -24.44 -6.78
C TRP A 432 -34.25 -23.69 -5.51
N ASP A 433 -34.91 -23.95 -4.38
CA ASP A 433 -34.65 -23.28 -3.09
C ASP A 433 -33.63 -24.03 -2.23
N PHE A 434 -33.35 -25.29 -2.54
CA PHE A 434 -32.49 -26.14 -1.72
C PHE A 434 -31.00 -25.92 -2.04
N TRP A 435 -30.24 -25.58 -1.01
CA TRP A 435 -28.79 -25.39 -1.07
C TRP A 435 -28.09 -26.44 -0.23
N ARG A 436 -27.27 -27.28 -0.87
CA ARG A 436 -26.33 -28.16 -0.20
C ARG A 436 -25.16 -27.33 0.32
N VAL A 437 -24.87 -27.46 1.61
CA VAL A 437 -23.67 -26.89 2.23
C VAL A 437 -22.48 -27.78 1.88
N ARG A 438 -21.43 -27.17 1.34
CA ARG A 438 -20.11 -27.79 1.22
C ARG A 438 -19.10 -26.97 2.02
N ILE A 439 -18.55 -27.56 3.07
CA ILE A 439 -17.46 -26.94 3.84
C ILE A 439 -16.17 -27.08 3.03
N VAL A 440 -15.53 -25.95 2.75
CA VAL A 440 -14.28 -25.90 1.96
C VAL A 440 -13.07 -25.90 2.88
N ASP A 441 -13.14 -25.11 3.94
CA ASP A 441 -12.03 -24.86 4.86
C ASP A 441 -12.59 -24.41 6.21
N ASP A 442 -11.93 -24.79 7.29
CA ASP A 442 -12.26 -24.35 8.64
C ASP A 442 -10.97 -24.04 9.39
N VAL A 443 -10.79 -22.75 9.72
CA VAL A 443 -9.63 -22.28 10.49
C VAL A 443 -9.85 -22.35 12.00
N SER A 444 -10.89 -23.05 12.46
CA SER A 444 -11.07 -23.33 13.88
C SER A 444 -9.94 -24.24 14.42
N PRO A 445 -9.57 -24.13 15.71
CA PRO A 445 -8.54 -24.99 16.31
C PRO A 445 -8.91 -26.48 16.33
N ARG A 446 -10.19 -26.81 16.15
CA ARG A 446 -10.73 -28.18 16.18
C ARG A 446 -11.81 -28.33 15.11
N PRO A 447 -11.44 -28.64 13.86
CA PRO A 447 -12.41 -28.84 12.80
C PRO A 447 -13.26 -30.09 13.10
N SER A 448 -14.57 -29.91 13.20
CA SER A 448 -15.52 -30.96 13.59
C SER A 448 -16.40 -31.44 12.43
N GLY A 449 -16.23 -30.86 11.24
CA GLY A 449 -17.14 -31.05 10.10
C GLY A 449 -18.48 -30.32 10.26
N GLN A 450 -18.61 -29.45 11.27
CA GLN A 450 -19.78 -28.59 11.49
C GLN A 450 -19.55 -27.17 10.97
N LEU A 451 -20.65 -26.48 10.71
CA LEU A 451 -20.64 -25.09 10.28
C LEU A 451 -20.53 -24.15 11.50
N TYR A 452 -19.50 -23.31 11.50
CA TYR A 452 -19.27 -22.30 12.52
C TYR A 452 -19.23 -20.88 11.93
N ALA A 453 -19.62 -19.90 12.74
CA ALA A 453 -19.54 -18.51 12.36
C ALA A 453 -18.08 -18.03 12.27
N VAL A 454 -17.72 -17.33 11.19
CA VAL A 454 -16.40 -16.67 10.94
C VAL A 454 -15.22 -17.61 10.68
N THR A 455 -15.17 -18.78 11.28
CA THR A 455 -14.08 -19.75 11.11
C THR A 455 -14.26 -20.63 9.87
N THR A 456 -15.50 -21.02 9.56
CA THR A 456 -15.79 -21.89 8.42
C THR A 456 -15.99 -21.11 7.12
N ARG A 457 -15.35 -21.57 6.04
CA ARG A 457 -15.60 -21.16 4.66
C ARG A 457 -16.43 -22.24 3.98
N LEU A 458 -17.52 -21.82 3.35
CA LEU A 458 -18.48 -22.73 2.74
C LEU A 458 -18.82 -22.33 1.30
N GLN A 459 -19.26 -23.30 0.53
CA GLN A 459 -19.94 -23.15 -0.75
C GLN A 459 -21.39 -23.59 -0.58
N LEU A 460 -22.31 -22.82 -1.18
CA LEU A 460 -23.71 -23.19 -1.31
C LEU A 460 -23.92 -23.70 -2.74
N ILE A 461 -24.21 -24.99 -2.88
CA ILE A 461 -24.43 -25.64 -4.17
C ILE A 461 -25.92 -25.91 -4.30
N ASN A 462 -26.55 -25.43 -5.37
CA ASN A 462 -27.98 -25.68 -5.55
C ASN A 462 -28.21 -27.18 -5.80
N LYS A 463 -29.30 -27.75 -5.29
CA LYS A 463 -29.59 -29.18 -5.50
C LYS A 463 -29.77 -29.57 -6.98
N LEU A 464 -30.13 -28.61 -7.83
CA LEU A 464 -30.35 -28.80 -9.27
C LEU A 464 -29.12 -28.46 -10.14
N SER A 465 -27.99 -28.13 -9.53
CA SER A 465 -26.67 -28.00 -10.19
C SER A 465 -25.81 -29.18 -9.80
#